data_AF-A0A7V9V385-F1
#
_entry.id   AF-A0A7V9V385-F1
#
_cell.length_a   1.000
_cell.length_b   1.000
_cell.length_c   1.000
_cell.angle_alpha   90.00
_cell.angle_beta   90.00
_cell.angle_gamma   90.00
#
_symmetry.space_group_name_H-M   'P 1'
#
loop_
_entity.id
_entity.type
_entity.pdbx_description
1 polymer ?
#
loop_
_entity_poly.entity_id
_entity_poly.type
_entity_poly.pdbx_seq_one_letter_code
_entity_poly.pdbx_strand_id
1 'polypeptide(L)'
;MTVFAIVAALSAFAGACNLLWRERETLATALLLFGTVPLGLSAAEADARMGPEVSFGMLARFVSGALGDDGELIYEGPPRTGSSLDFYLRRQFSVISGPFTSPASKPPADHLTETEALDRFGAAHPVYLIIHKDRVGVWQERLTARYHIYHQVSTSGSYVVVNNQP
;
A
#
# COMPACT_ATOMS: atom_id res chain seq x y z
N MET A 1 11.35 17.93 -7.75
CA MET A 1 11.03 17.73 -9.18
C MET A 1 9.67 18.30 -9.57
N THR A 2 8.65 18.25 -8.71
CA THR A 2 7.30 18.81 -8.97
C THR A 2 7.27 20.30 -9.34
N VAL A 3 7.97 21.17 -8.61
CA VAL A 3 8.02 22.63 -8.94
C VAL A 3 8.62 22.87 -10.32
N PHE A 4 9.68 22.13 -10.68
CA PHE A 4 10.31 22.21 -12.00
C PHE A 4 9.35 21.77 -13.11
N ALA A 5 8.60 20.69 -12.90
CA ALA A 5 7.61 20.21 -13.87
C ALA A 5 6.44 21.21 -14.07
N ILE A 6 5.98 21.86 -13.00
CA ILE A 6 4.93 22.89 -13.08
C ILE A 6 5.44 24.11 -13.85
N VAL A 7 6.66 24.59 -13.54
CA VAL A 7 7.26 25.74 -14.23
C VAL A 7 7.51 25.42 -15.72
N ALA A 8 7.98 24.21 -16.04
CA ALA A 8 8.16 23.75 -17.41
C ALA A 8 6.82 23.66 -18.18
N ALA A 9 5.76 23.16 -17.55
CA ALA A 9 4.43 23.10 -18.17
C ALA A 9 3.83 24.48 -18.41
N LEU A 10 3.93 25.39 -17.43
CA LEU A 10 3.41 26.76 -17.54
C LEU A 10 4.18 27.58 -18.59
N SER A 11 5.50 27.42 -18.67
CA SER A 11 6.32 28.07 -19.70
C SER A 11 6.06 27.53 -21.10
N ALA A 12 5.88 26.22 -21.25
CA ALA A 12 5.48 25.60 -22.53
C ALA A 12 4.08 26.08 -22.98
N PHE A 13 3.13 26.19 -22.05
CA PHE A 13 1.79 26.71 -22.32
C PHE A 13 1.83 28.19 -22.76
N ALA A 14 2.55 29.05 -22.03
CA ALA A 14 2.72 30.44 -22.39
C ALA A 14 3.41 30.61 -23.76
N GLY A 15 4.42 29.79 -24.05
CA GLY A 15 5.09 29.75 -25.36
C GLY A 15 4.16 29.30 -26.48
N ALA A 16 3.29 28.32 -26.23
CA ALA A 16 2.31 27.82 -27.20
C ALA A 16 1.26 28.90 -27.52
N CYS A 17 0.76 29.64 -26.52
CA CYS A 17 -0.14 30.77 -26.73
C CYS A 17 0.50 31.87 -27.59
N ASN A 18 1.79 32.18 -27.36
CA ASN A 18 2.53 33.15 -28.17
C ASN A 18 2.70 32.68 -29.63
N LEU A 19 2.97 31.39 -29.84
CA LEU A 19 3.10 30.80 -31.17
C LEU A 19 1.77 30.71 -31.92
N LEU A 20 0.66 30.44 -31.22
CA LEU A 20 -0.69 30.49 -31.77
C LEU A 20 -1.07 31.90 -32.22
N TRP A 21 -0.73 32.94 -31.43
CA TRP A 21 -0.87 34.33 -31.86
C TRP A 21 -0.04 34.72 -33.08
N ARG A 22 0.98 33.92 -33.43
CA ARG A 22 1.82 34.10 -34.60
C ARG A 22 1.46 33.15 -35.75
N GLU A 23 0.32 32.46 -35.67
CA GLU A 23 -0.16 31.47 -36.65
C GLU A 23 0.83 30.30 -36.88
N ARG A 24 1.71 30.00 -35.90
CA ARG A 24 2.69 28.91 -35.97
C ARG A 24 2.18 27.65 -35.27
N GLU A 25 1.03 27.17 -35.73
CA GLU A 25 0.28 26.09 -35.09
C GLU A 25 1.09 24.79 -34.92
N THR A 26 1.84 24.38 -35.95
CA THR A 26 2.67 23.16 -35.91
C THR A 26 3.71 23.19 -34.78
N LEU A 27 4.27 24.37 -34.50
CA LEU A 27 5.26 24.53 -33.44
C LEU A 27 4.63 24.66 -32.06
N ALA A 28 3.43 25.25 -31.97
CA ALA A 28 2.66 25.28 -30.74
C ALA A 28 2.28 23.85 -30.30
N THR A 29 1.83 23.01 -31.25
CA THR A 29 1.52 21.60 -30.97
C THR A 29 2.76 20.82 -30.55
N ALA A 30 3.89 20.99 -31.25
CA ALA A 30 5.14 20.34 -30.87
C ALA A 30 5.59 20.75 -29.46
N LEU A 31 5.53 22.04 -29.14
CA LEU A 31 5.93 22.57 -27.83
C LEU A 31 5.05 22.04 -26.69
N LEU A 32 3.74 21.94 -26.91
CA LEU A 32 2.82 21.36 -25.93
C LEU A 32 3.12 19.87 -25.71
N LEU A 33 3.38 19.13 -26.78
CA LEU A 33 3.66 17.70 -26.73
C LEU A 33 4.99 17.39 -25.99
N PHE A 34 6.01 18.22 -26.17
CA PHE A 34 7.24 18.13 -25.39
C PHE A 34 7.05 18.62 -23.94
N GLY A 35 6.19 19.61 -23.72
CA GLY A 35 5.85 20.13 -22.40
C GLY A 35 5.15 19.11 -21.49
N THR A 36 4.53 18.07 -22.05
CA THR A 36 3.92 16.99 -21.26
C THR A 36 4.91 15.94 -20.75
N VAL A 37 6.12 15.87 -21.30
CA VAL A 37 7.12 14.85 -20.92
C VAL A 37 7.55 14.97 -19.45
N PRO A 38 7.90 16.16 -18.92
CA PRO A 38 8.23 16.31 -17.50
C PRO A 38 7.07 15.98 -16.57
N LEU A 39 5.83 16.26 -16.99
CA LEU A 39 4.63 15.93 -16.21
C LEU A 39 4.45 14.40 -16.09
N GLY A 40 4.62 13.67 -17.20
CA GLY A 40 4.57 12.21 -17.21
C GLY A 40 5.64 11.57 -16.33
N LEU A 41 6.89 12.07 -16.41
CA LEU A 41 7.99 11.62 -15.55
C LEU A 41 7.74 11.91 -14.07
N SER A 42 7.17 13.08 -13.75
CA SER A 42 6.85 13.44 -12.37
C SER A 42 5.72 12.59 -11.80
N ALA A 43 4.73 12.21 -12.63
CA ALA A 43 3.66 11.32 -12.25
C ALA A 43 4.17 9.89 -12.03
N ALA A 44 5.05 9.39 -12.90
CA ALA A 44 5.71 8.09 -12.73
C ALA A 44 6.62 8.07 -11.50
N GLU A 45 7.34 9.16 -11.21
CA GLU A 45 8.14 9.29 -10.00
C GLU A 45 7.25 9.37 -8.74
N ALA A 46 6.13 10.09 -8.81
CA ALA A 46 5.17 10.13 -7.71
C ALA A 46 4.58 8.74 -7.45
N ASP A 47 4.19 8.01 -8.50
CA ASP A 47 3.74 6.62 -8.40
C ASP A 47 4.82 5.69 -7.84
N ALA A 48 6.07 5.82 -8.29
CA ALA A 48 7.20 5.05 -7.74
C ALA A 48 7.47 5.37 -6.26
N ARG A 49 7.27 6.62 -5.84
CA ARG A 49 7.44 7.06 -4.44
C ARG A 49 6.22 6.70 -3.56
N MET A 50 5.03 6.66 -4.12
CA MET A 50 3.76 6.34 -3.42
C MET A 50 3.39 4.85 -3.50
N GLY A 51 4.00 4.09 -4.40
CA GLY A 51 3.77 2.66 -4.63
C GLY A 51 3.85 1.76 -3.38
N PRO A 52 4.62 2.10 -2.31
CA PRO A 52 4.57 1.33 -1.08
C PRO A 52 3.31 1.55 -0.23
N GLU A 53 2.62 2.67 -0.39
CA GLU A 53 1.48 3.09 0.45
C GLU A 53 0.10 2.89 -0.21
N VAL A 54 0.02 2.85 -1.54
CA VAL A 54 -1.26 3.11 -2.23
C VAL A 54 -2.06 1.86 -2.65
N SER A 55 -1.48 0.65 -2.76
CA SER A 55 -2.27 -0.51 -3.21
C SER A 55 -2.08 -1.78 -2.40
N PHE A 56 -2.93 -1.93 -1.38
CA PHE A 56 -3.27 -3.22 -0.81
C PHE A 56 -4.00 -4.15 -1.79
N GLY A 57 -4.34 -3.71 -3.01
CA GLY A 57 -5.14 -4.50 -3.95
C GLY A 57 -4.45 -5.80 -4.37
N MET A 58 -3.13 -5.79 -4.60
CA MET A 58 -2.40 -7.01 -4.96
C MET A 58 -2.29 -7.97 -3.76
N LEU A 59 -2.04 -7.42 -2.57
CA LEU A 59 -2.01 -8.15 -1.31
C LEU A 59 -3.36 -8.80 -1.00
N ALA A 60 -4.44 -8.02 -1.11
CA ALA A 60 -5.81 -8.47 -0.86
C ALA A 60 -6.23 -9.56 -1.86
N ARG A 61 -5.84 -9.46 -3.13
CA ARG A 61 -6.12 -10.52 -4.13
C ARG A 61 -5.36 -11.81 -3.81
N PHE A 62 -4.08 -11.71 -3.46
CA PHE A 62 -3.28 -12.86 -3.05
C PHE A 62 -3.90 -13.55 -1.82
N VAL A 63 -4.17 -12.76 -0.79
CA VAL A 63 -4.74 -13.22 0.48
C VAL A 63 -6.16 -13.76 0.29
N SER A 64 -7.00 -13.12 -0.54
CA SER A 64 -8.36 -13.62 -0.84
C SER A 64 -8.36 -14.97 -1.56
N GLY A 65 -7.39 -15.22 -2.44
CA GLY A 65 -7.25 -16.51 -3.11
C GLY A 65 -6.71 -17.60 -2.18
N ALA A 66 -5.95 -17.21 -1.16
CA ALA A 66 -5.28 -18.12 -0.24
C ALA A 66 -6.06 -18.37 1.08
N LEU A 67 -7.02 -17.50 1.44
CA LEU A 67 -7.81 -17.62 2.68
C LEU A 67 -8.74 -18.83 2.69
N GLY A 68 -9.29 -19.25 1.55
CA GLY A 68 -10.36 -20.26 1.52
C GLY A 68 -11.58 -19.86 2.37
N ASP A 69 -12.46 -20.82 2.66
CA ASP A 69 -13.69 -20.54 3.43
C ASP A 69 -13.43 -20.38 4.94
N ASP A 70 -12.37 -20.97 5.50
CA ASP A 70 -12.09 -21.00 6.95
C ASP A 70 -10.85 -20.17 7.38
N GLY A 71 -10.19 -19.47 6.46
CA GLY A 71 -8.99 -18.70 6.78
C GLY A 71 -9.28 -17.39 7.51
N GLU A 72 -8.44 -17.08 8.48
CA GLU A 72 -8.48 -15.82 9.24
C GLU A 72 -7.42 -14.85 8.73
N LEU A 73 -7.77 -13.55 8.69
CA LEU A 73 -6.83 -12.47 8.36
C LEU A 73 -6.67 -11.53 9.54
N ILE A 74 -5.41 -11.34 9.95
CA ILE A 74 -5.01 -10.39 10.97
C ILE A 74 -4.16 -9.31 10.30
N TYR A 75 -4.50 -8.05 10.52
CA TYR A 75 -3.82 -6.89 9.93
C TYR A 75 -3.18 -6.02 11.00
N GLU A 76 -1.89 -5.75 10.85
CA GLU A 76 -1.17 -4.78 11.66
C GLU A 76 -1.00 -3.46 10.92
N GLY A 77 -1.78 -2.45 11.29
CA GLY A 77 -1.61 -1.11 10.73
C GLY A 77 -2.80 -0.17 10.98
N PRO A 78 -2.73 1.07 10.50
CA PRO A 78 -3.80 2.05 10.67
C PRO A 78 -5.10 1.57 10.01
N PRO A 79 -6.28 1.71 10.65
CA PRO A 79 -7.56 1.35 10.05
C PRO A 79 -7.83 2.09 8.74
N ARG A 80 -7.32 3.33 8.61
CA ARG A 80 -7.49 4.18 7.43
C ARG A 80 -6.81 3.59 6.19
N THR A 81 -5.63 3.01 6.34
CA THR A 81 -4.92 2.34 5.22
C THR A 81 -5.53 0.96 4.96
N GLY A 82 -6.09 0.31 5.99
CA GLY A 82 -6.88 -0.92 5.86
C GLY A 82 -8.25 -0.76 5.18
N SER A 83 -8.73 0.46 4.93
CA SER A 83 -10.01 0.69 4.21
C SER A 83 -9.97 0.16 2.76
N SER A 84 -8.80 0.24 2.12
CA SER A 84 -8.56 -0.38 0.81
C SER A 84 -8.60 -1.91 0.91
N LEU A 85 -8.12 -2.47 2.03
CA LEU A 85 -8.15 -3.91 2.29
C LEU A 85 -9.60 -4.39 2.43
N ASP A 86 -10.44 -3.69 3.20
CA ASP A 86 -11.87 -3.99 3.35
C ASP A 86 -12.60 -4.03 2.00
N PHE A 87 -12.33 -3.03 1.15
CA PHE A 87 -12.90 -2.95 -0.19
C PHE A 87 -12.54 -4.14 -1.10
N TYR A 88 -11.28 -4.59 -1.07
CA TYR A 88 -10.80 -5.67 -1.94
C TYR A 88 -11.01 -7.08 -1.36
N LEU A 89 -10.95 -7.24 -0.03
CA LEU A 89 -11.08 -8.53 0.64
C LEU A 89 -12.54 -8.95 0.81
N ARG A 90 -13.47 -7.98 0.92
CA ARG A 90 -14.92 -8.19 1.16
C ARG A 90 -15.22 -9.16 2.31
N ARG A 91 -14.34 -9.23 3.31
CA ARG A 91 -14.45 -10.13 4.46
C ARG A 91 -13.91 -9.43 5.70
N GLN A 92 -14.48 -9.77 6.86
CA GLN A 92 -14.04 -9.24 8.14
C GLN A 92 -12.60 -9.68 8.43
N PHE A 93 -11.80 -8.74 8.94
CA PHE A 93 -10.42 -8.97 9.38
C PHE A 93 -10.18 -8.27 10.71
N SER A 94 -9.32 -8.86 11.54
CA SER A 94 -8.98 -8.28 12.84
C SER A 94 -7.80 -7.33 12.74
N VAL A 95 -7.80 -6.25 13.52
CA VAL A 95 -6.75 -5.22 13.48
C VAL A 95 -5.95 -5.21 14.77
N ILE A 96 -4.63 -5.26 14.68
CA ILE A 96 -3.73 -5.21 15.83
C ILE A 96 -3.48 -3.76 16.27
N SER A 97 -3.59 -3.45 17.56
CA SER A 97 -3.08 -2.21 18.14
C SER A 97 -1.55 -2.15 17.98
N GLY A 98 -1.06 -1.26 17.12
CA GLY A 98 0.38 -1.07 16.91
C GLY A 98 0.80 0.40 17.02
N PRO A 99 2.11 0.70 17.03
CA PRO A 99 2.62 2.07 17.08
C PRO A 99 2.18 2.94 15.89
N PHE A 100 1.74 2.30 14.80
CA PHE A 100 1.20 2.96 13.60
C PHE A 100 -0.30 3.19 13.65
N THR A 101 -1.01 2.65 14.64
CA THR A 101 -2.44 2.94 14.83
C THR A 101 -2.59 4.34 15.42
N SER A 102 -3.41 5.19 14.80
CA SER A 102 -3.65 6.52 15.35
C SER A 102 -4.43 6.38 16.66
N PRO A 103 -3.96 6.95 17.78
CA PRO A 103 -4.69 6.92 19.06
C PRO A 103 -6.05 7.65 18.95
N ALA A 104 -6.25 8.48 17.92
CA ALA A 104 -7.49 9.20 17.65
C ALA A 104 -8.52 8.38 16.84
N SER A 105 -8.14 7.23 16.26
CA SER A 105 -9.11 6.37 15.56
C SER A 105 -9.81 5.45 16.56
N LYS A 106 -11.14 5.50 16.61
CA LYS A 106 -11.95 4.54 17.35
C LYS A 106 -11.55 3.12 16.90
N PRO A 107 -11.14 2.22 17.81
CA PRO A 107 -10.77 0.87 17.42
C PRO A 107 -11.99 0.18 16.79
N PRO A 108 -11.83 -0.53 15.66
CA PRO A 108 -12.88 -1.39 15.12
C PRO A 108 -13.30 -2.45 16.16
N ALA A 109 -14.51 -3.02 16.02
CA ALA A 109 -15.04 -3.99 16.98
C ALA A 109 -14.13 -5.24 17.14
N ASP A 110 -13.39 -5.62 16.09
CA ASP A 110 -12.44 -6.74 16.08
C ASP A 110 -10.99 -6.28 16.27
N HIS A 111 -10.75 -5.49 17.30
CA HIS A 111 -9.40 -5.05 17.66
C HIS A 111 -8.70 -6.12 18.51
N LEU A 112 -7.47 -6.47 18.15
CA LEU A 112 -6.66 -7.47 18.85
C LEU A 112 -5.42 -6.84 19.46
N THR A 113 -5.06 -7.35 20.63
CA THR A 113 -3.74 -7.12 21.22
C THR A 113 -2.70 -7.99 20.50
N GLU A 114 -1.43 -7.59 20.48
CA GLU A 114 -0.35 -8.40 19.90
C GLU A 114 -0.31 -9.84 20.48
N THR A 115 -0.59 -10.00 21.77
CA THR A 115 -0.67 -11.32 22.43
C THR A 115 -1.83 -12.16 21.90
N GLU A 116 -3.00 -11.56 21.71
CA GLU A 116 -4.18 -12.25 21.17
C GLU A 116 -3.96 -12.63 19.71
N ALA A 117 -3.31 -11.77 18.93
CA ALA A 117 -2.92 -12.09 17.57
C ALA A 117 -1.93 -13.26 17.51
N LEU A 118 -0.97 -13.33 18.44
CA LEU A 118 -0.07 -14.49 18.56
C LEU A 118 -0.82 -15.76 18.93
N ASP A 119 -1.80 -15.69 19.83
CA ASP A 119 -2.61 -16.85 20.23
C ASP A 119 -3.45 -17.37 19.04
N ARG A 120 -4.09 -16.45 18.29
CA ARG A 120 -4.85 -16.81 17.09
C ARG A 120 -3.98 -17.36 15.97
N PHE A 121 -2.77 -16.83 15.80
CA PHE A 121 -1.81 -17.36 14.81
C PHE A 121 -1.45 -18.84 15.07
N GLY A 122 -1.55 -19.32 16.31
CA GLY A 122 -1.36 -20.73 16.66
C GLY A 122 -2.55 -21.65 16.34
N ALA A 123 -3.62 -21.15 15.73
CA ALA A 123 -4.80 -21.95 15.40
C ALA A 123 -4.52 -23.05 14.36
N ALA A 124 -5.36 -24.09 14.36
CA ALA A 124 -5.24 -25.21 13.41
C ALA A 124 -5.67 -24.84 11.97
N HIS A 125 -6.48 -23.78 11.81
CA HIS A 125 -6.90 -23.27 10.51
C HIS A 125 -5.86 -22.26 9.95
N PRO A 126 -5.86 -21.97 8.63
CA PRO A 126 -4.94 -21.01 8.06
C PRO A 126 -5.17 -19.62 8.64
N VAL A 127 -4.09 -18.97 9.09
CA VAL A 127 -4.10 -17.60 9.60
C VAL A 127 -3.05 -16.80 8.85
N TYR A 128 -3.51 -15.77 8.15
CA TYR A 128 -2.66 -14.83 7.46
C TYR A 128 -2.47 -13.59 8.33
N LEU A 129 -1.22 -13.20 8.54
CA LEU A 129 -0.87 -12.00 9.29
C LEU A 129 -0.15 -11.03 8.35
N ILE A 130 -0.74 -9.84 8.17
CA ILE A 130 -0.17 -8.75 7.39
C ILE A 130 0.58 -7.82 8.34
N ILE A 131 1.89 -7.70 8.12
CA ILE A 131 2.85 -7.00 8.98
C ILE A 131 3.47 -5.84 8.20
N HIS A 132 3.67 -4.70 8.86
CA HIS A 132 4.47 -3.62 8.27
C HIS A 132 5.95 -4.01 8.22
N LYS A 133 6.65 -3.74 7.12
CA LYS A 133 8.05 -4.15 6.90
C LYS A 133 8.98 -3.82 8.07
N ASP A 134 8.82 -2.63 8.67
CA ASP A 134 9.64 -2.19 9.81
C ASP A 134 9.46 -3.04 11.08
N ARG A 135 8.35 -3.76 11.20
CA ARG A 135 8.04 -4.64 12.35
C ARG A 135 8.24 -6.11 12.08
N VAL A 136 8.64 -6.48 10.86
CA VAL A 136 8.90 -7.88 10.49
C VAL A 136 9.89 -8.54 11.43
N GLY A 137 10.99 -7.85 11.79
CA GLY A 137 11.98 -8.40 12.74
C GLY A 137 11.37 -8.73 14.11
N VAL A 138 10.55 -7.83 14.64
CA VAL A 138 9.86 -8.03 15.94
C VAL A 138 8.90 -9.22 15.88
N TRP A 139 8.12 -9.33 14.80
CA TRP A 139 7.21 -10.46 14.63
C TRP A 139 7.94 -11.76 14.36
N GLN A 140 9.01 -11.74 13.58
CA GLN A 140 9.83 -12.90 13.31
C GLN A 140 10.42 -13.44 14.61
N GLU A 141 10.99 -12.60 15.47
CA GLU A 141 11.49 -12.99 16.79
C GLU A 141 10.39 -13.62 17.66
N ARG A 142 9.18 -13.03 17.69
CA ARG A 142 8.07 -13.53 18.52
C ARG A 142 7.47 -14.83 18.01
N LEU A 143 7.25 -14.93 16.71
CA LEU A 143 6.72 -16.13 16.07
C LEU A 143 7.72 -17.28 16.17
N THR A 144 9.01 -17.01 15.93
CA THR A 144 10.05 -18.02 16.14
C THR A 144 10.24 -18.35 17.61
N ALA A 145 10.13 -17.42 18.55
CA ALA A 145 10.24 -17.73 19.98
C ALA A 145 9.10 -18.65 20.47
N ARG A 146 7.88 -18.47 19.95
CA ARG A 146 6.70 -19.21 20.42
C ARG A 146 6.38 -20.48 19.64
N TYR A 147 6.54 -20.44 18.32
CA TYR A 147 6.11 -21.53 17.43
C TYR A 147 7.27 -22.14 16.63
N HIS A 148 8.47 -21.54 16.68
CA HIS A 148 9.63 -21.92 15.85
C HIS A 148 9.35 -21.96 14.33
N ILE A 149 8.23 -21.37 13.90
CA ILE A 149 7.77 -21.36 12.51
C ILE A 149 7.57 -19.91 12.08
N TYR A 150 8.14 -19.56 10.94
CA TYR A 150 7.93 -18.29 10.25
C TYR A 150 7.88 -18.56 8.76
N HIS A 151 6.67 -18.54 8.19
CA HIS A 151 6.49 -18.75 6.76
C HIS A 151 6.02 -17.46 6.10
N GLN A 152 6.94 -16.78 5.43
CA GLN A 152 6.63 -15.60 4.64
C GLN A 152 6.08 -16.04 3.27
N VAL A 153 4.82 -15.72 3.01
CA VAL A 153 4.14 -16.19 1.80
C VAL A 153 4.18 -15.14 0.69
N SER A 154 4.21 -13.85 1.05
CA SER A 154 4.23 -12.76 0.07
C SER A 154 4.72 -11.44 0.65
N THR A 155 5.16 -10.54 -0.23
CA THR A 155 5.52 -9.15 0.11
C THR A 155 4.89 -8.22 -0.90
N SER A 156 4.28 -7.12 -0.45
CA SER A 156 3.73 -6.09 -1.33
C SER A 156 3.88 -4.71 -0.69
N GLY A 157 4.56 -3.79 -1.39
CA GLY A 157 4.77 -2.43 -0.90
C GLY A 157 5.48 -2.40 0.45
N SER A 158 4.92 -1.69 1.44
CA SER A 158 5.45 -1.64 2.81
C SER A 158 4.98 -2.80 3.72
N TYR A 159 4.33 -3.82 3.17
CA TYR A 159 3.73 -4.92 3.95
C TYR A 159 4.25 -6.30 3.55
N VAL A 160 4.26 -7.20 4.53
CA VAL A 160 4.67 -8.60 4.42
C VAL A 160 3.54 -9.47 4.93
N VAL A 161 3.22 -10.55 4.22
CA VAL A 161 2.24 -11.54 4.64
C VAL A 161 2.96 -12.78 5.14
N VAL A 162 2.61 -13.20 6.36
CA VAL A 162 3.06 -14.46 6.94
C VAL A 162 1.87 -15.38 7.19
N ASN A 163 2.11 -16.68 7.10
CA ASN A 163 1.11 -17.73 7.34
C ASN A 163 1.62 -18.69 8.42
N ASN A 164 0.70 -19.22 9.22
CA ASN A 164 0.96 -20.24 10.22
C ASN A 164 1.07 -21.67 9.65
N GLN A 165 0.65 -21.87 8.40
CA GLN A 165 0.74 -23.14 7.69
C GLN A 165 1.88 -23.14 6.65
N PRO A 166 2.54 -24.31 6.44
CA PRO A 166 3.56 -24.50 5.41
C PRO A 166 2.98 -24.46 3.99
#